data_AF-A0A4V3B0R2-F1
#
_entry.id   AF-A0A4V3B0R2-F1
#
_cell.length_a   1.000
_cell.length_b   1.000
_cell.length_c   1.000
_cell.angle_alpha   90.00
_cell.angle_beta   90.00
_cell.angle_gamma   90.00
#
_symmetry.space_group_name_H-M   'P 1'
#
loop_
_entity.id
_entity.type
_entity.pdbx_description
1 polymer ?
#
loop_
_entity_poly.entity_id
_entity_poly.type
_entity_poly.pdbx_seq_one_letter_code
_entity_poly.pdbx_strand_id
1 'polypeptide(L)'
;MNEPSVPEEIMVTWPLGPLYFELPGAGGMDARSWVNYKLTAARWYTSTLKRLIDQAGFERYVGVEMALDGALASLNGSFDAAVAGLVGAAERYLQKDNEELVLTRPHKITDKLFTEAMRKLQQQHLDYDVVAIVAATASALEVGSDPDAPKGWLLQLKRLRNIPMHQDTAPRHIDVNVGSDAVTTISVAGHGQDPVEYLEDVTEKISALTSQILDLIDYLMPNGIPSLRPLWKADKP
;
A
#
# COMPACT_ATOMS: atom_id res chain seq x y z
N MET A 1 -0.75 45.00 -25.11
CA MET A 1 0.56 44.47 -24.70
C MET A 1 0.30 43.14 -24.04
N ASN A 2 0.68 42.05 -24.72
CA ASN A 2 0.63 40.69 -24.17
C ASN A 2 2.06 40.25 -23.94
N GLU A 3 2.47 40.14 -22.69
CA GLU A 3 3.49 39.18 -22.30
C GLU A 3 3.09 38.54 -20.97
N PRO A 4 2.43 37.37 -20.99
CA PRO A 4 2.53 36.44 -19.88
C PRO A 4 3.56 35.39 -20.28
N SER A 5 4.84 35.65 -20.00
CA SER A 5 5.85 34.60 -20.08
C SER A 5 6.91 34.79 -19.02
N VAL A 6 6.71 34.11 -17.88
CA VAL A 6 7.74 33.28 -17.24
C VAL A 6 7.03 32.12 -16.50
N PRO A 7 6.89 30.91 -17.07
CA PRO A 7 6.86 29.70 -16.26
C PRO A 7 8.30 29.18 -16.20
N GLU A 8 9.10 29.73 -15.30
CA GLU A 8 10.45 29.21 -15.08
C GLU A 8 10.86 29.41 -13.62
N GLU A 9 10.42 28.44 -12.81
CA GLU A 9 11.26 27.84 -11.78
C GLU A 9 10.80 26.39 -11.60
N ILE A 10 11.56 25.44 -12.16
CA ILE A 10 11.51 24.03 -11.74
C ILE A 10 12.83 23.75 -11.03
N MET A 11 12.93 24.22 -9.79
CA MET A 11 14.00 23.79 -8.88
C MET A 11 13.52 22.55 -8.14
N VAL A 12 13.86 21.38 -8.71
CA VAL A 12 13.61 20.07 -8.09
C VAL A 12 14.82 19.70 -7.24
N THR A 13 14.65 19.69 -5.93
CA THR A 13 15.55 18.96 -5.01
C THR A 13 14.73 18.13 -4.04
N TRP A 14 13.95 17.22 -4.64
CA TRP A 14 13.55 15.95 -4.07
C TRP A 14 14.13 14.89 -4.99
N PRO A 15 14.73 13.78 -4.51
CA PRO A 15 15.26 12.81 -5.44
C PRO A 15 14.08 12.29 -6.31
N LEU A 16 14.26 12.14 -7.62
CA LEU A 16 13.15 11.83 -8.54
C LEU A 16 12.68 10.37 -8.46
N GLY A 17 13.40 9.52 -7.72
CA GLY A 17 13.21 8.08 -7.73
C GLY A 17 13.60 7.43 -9.05
N PRO A 18 13.58 6.09 -9.13
CA PRO A 18 13.63 5.40 -10.42
C PRO A 18 12.36 5.69 -11.23
N LEU A 19 12.47 5.76 -12.55
CA LEU A 19 11.30 5.84 -13.41
C LEU A 19 10.48 4.54 -13.29
N TYR A 20 9.14 4.64 -13.32
CA TYR A 20 8.28 3.44 -13.27
C TYR A 20 8.72 2.37 -14.26
N PHE A 21 9.05 2.77 -15.50
CA PHE A 21 9.48 1.86 -16.58
C PHE A 21 10.82 1.16 -16.35
N GLU A 22 11.61 1.61 -15.37
CA GLU A 22 12.88 0.97 -14.98
C GLU A 22 12.66 -0.16 -13.96
N LEU A 23 11.44 -0.33 -13.47
CA LEU A 23 11.13 -1.33 -12.45
C LEU A 23 10.82 -2.71 -13.05
N PRO A 24 11.21 -3.80 -12.38
CA PRO A 24 10.82 -5.15 -12.79
C PRO A 24 9.29 -5.30 -12.88
N GLY A 25 8.80 -5.65 -14.06
CA GLY A 25 7.36 -5.81 -14.32
C GLY A 25 6.63 -4.53 -14.75
N ALA A 26 7.31 -3.39 -14.93
CA ALA A 26 6.66 -2.12 -15.28
C ALA A 26 5.86 -2.10 -16.61
N GLY A 27 6.05 -3.09 -17.48
CA GLY A 27 5.22 -3.27 -18.67
C GLY A 27 3.84 -3.87 -18.39
N GLY A 28 3.64 -4.46 -17.20
CA GLY A 28 2.39 -5.09 -16.79
C GLY A 28 1.40 -4.07 -16.23
N MET A 29 0.12 -4.24 -16.59
CA MET A 29 -1.01 -3.57 -15.94
C MET A 29 -1.65 -4.46 -14.86
N ASP A 30 -0.92 -5.49 -14.41
CA ASP A 30 -1.39 -6.47 -13.44
C ASP A 30 -1.11 -6.05 -11.99
N ALA A 31 -1.70 -6.78 -11.05
CA ALA A 31 -1.56 -6.51 -9.62
C ALA A 31 -0.10 -6.60 -9.16
N ARG A 32 0.67 -7.56 -9.68
CA ARG A 32 2.08 -7.79 -9.30
C ARG A 32 2.95 -6.59 -9.65
N SER A 33 2.75 -6.00 -10.83
CA SER A 33 3.45 -4.81 -11.30
C SER A 33 3.17 -3.61 -10.41
N TRP A 34 1.90 -3.41 -10.03
CA TRP A 34 1.50 -2.35 -9.10
C TRP A 34 2.05 -2.56 -7.69
N VAL A 35 1.98 -3.77 -7.15
CA VAL A 35 2.56 -4.11 -5.84
C VAL A 35 4.06 -3.83 -5.83
N ASN A 36 4.80 -4.31 -6.83
CA ASN A 36 6.24 -4.13 -6.95
C ASN A 36 6.63 -2.65 -7.06
N TYR A 37 5.88 -1.88 -7.86
CA TYR A 37 6.07 -0.43 -7.94
C TYR A 37 5.91 0.23 -6.58
N LYS A 38 4.83 -0.09 -5.87
CA LYS A 38 4.51 0.52 -4.57
C LYS A 38 5.50 0.12 -3.47
N LEU A 39 5.93 -1.14 -3.43
CA LEU A 39 6.99 -1.59 -2.51
C LEU A 39 8.33 -0.92 -2.83
N THR A 40 8.66 -0.74 -4.11
CA THR A 40 9.88 -0.03 -4.51
C THR A 40 9.83 1.45 -4.12
N ALA A 41 8.69 2.10 -4.35
CA ALA A 41 8.46 3.47 -3.93
C ALA A 41 8.58 3.60 -2.40
N ALA A 42 7.99 2.69 -1.63
CA ALA A 42 8.10 2.67 -0.17
C ALA A 42 9.57 2.59 0.29
N ARG A 43 10.35 1.63 -0.24
CA ARG A 43 11.78 1.50 0.08
C ARG A 43 12.57 2.76 -0.25
N TRP A 44 12.26 3.37 -1.38
CA TRP A 44 12.90 4.60 -1.81
C TRP A 44 12.59 5.77 -0.87
N TYR A 45 11.33 5.91 -0.44
CA TYR A 45 10.91 6.92 0.54
C TYR A 45 11.55 6.68 1.91
N THR A 46 11.57 5.43 2.40
CA THR A 46 12.23 5.06 3.66
C THR A 46 13.73 5.35 3.62
N SER A 47 14.41 5.02 2.52
CA SER A 47 15.83 5.34 2.34
C SER A 47 16.09 6.85 2.28
N THR A 48 15.14 7.61 1.70
CA THR A 48 15.22 9.07 1.66
C THR A 48 15.00 9.67 3.04
N LEU A 49 14.04 9.16 3.80
CA LEU A 49 13.78 9.54 5.18
C LEU A 49 15.04 9.34 6.02
N LYS A 50 15.65 8.15 5.97
CA LYS A 50 16.90 7.84 6.69
C LYS A 50 18.00 8.87 6.41
N ARG A 51 18.26 9.16 5.14
CA ARG A 51 19.28 10.16 4.74
C ARG A 51 18.99 11.56 5.27
N LEU A 52 17.72 11.98 5.29
CA LEU A 52 17.33 13.29 5.80
C LEU A 52 17.50 13.39 7.31
N ILE A 53 17.16 12.31 8.03
CA ILE A 53 17.37 12.21 9.48
C ILE A 53 18.86 12.27 9.80
N ASP A 54 19.68 11.52 9.08
CA ASP A 54 21.14 11.51 9.28
C ASP A 54 21.77 12.90 9.02
N GLN A 55 21.18 13.70 8.12
CA GLN A 55 21.71 15.02 7.74
C GLN A 55 21.22 16.16 8.62
N ALA A 56 19.94 16.17 8.98
CA ALA A 56 19.25 17.31 9.59
C ALA A 56 18.55 16.97 10.91
N GLY A 57 18.59 15.71 11.36
CA GLY A 57 17.81 15.22 12.49
C GLY A 57 16.34 14.95 12.15
N PHE A 58 15.62 14.37 13.09
CA PHE A 58 14.18 14.12 12.97
C PHE A 58 13.36 15.34 13.42
N GLU A 59 13.56 16.48 12.74
CA GLU A 59 12.71 17.66 12.93
C GLU A 59 11.60 17.70 11.86
N ARG A 60 10.58 18.55 12.05
CA ARG A 60 9.44 18.70 11.13
C ARG A 60 9.79 19.48 9.86
N TYR A 61 10.91 19.12 9.23
CA TYR A 61 11.23 19.59 7.89
C TYR A 61 10.22 19.03 6.89
N VAL A 62 9.82 19.86 5.94
CA VAL A 62 8.89 19.48 4.86
C VAL A 62 9.35 18.20 4.16
N GLY A 63 10.67 18.04 3.95
CA GLY A 63 11.22 16.83 3.37
C GLY A 63 10.98 15.58 4.23
N VAL A 64 11.25 15.63 5.54
CA VAL A 64 11.03 14.50 6.44
C VAL A 64 9.57 14.04 6.41
N GLU A 65 8.63 14.99 6.44
CA GLU A 65 7.20 14.71 6.34
C GLU A 65 6.81 14.11 4.97
N MET A 66 7.31 14.68 3.87
CA MET A 66 7.08 14.14 2.51
C MET A 66 7.61 12.72 2.34
N ALA A 67 8.79 12.43 2.91
CA ALA A 67 9.37 11.09 2.86
C ALA A 67 8.53 10.09 3.67
N LEU A 68 8.11 10.48 4.87
CA LEU A 68 7.26 9.66 5.73
C LEU A 68 5.89 9.40 5.09
N ASP A 69 5.24 10.44 4.56
CA ASP A 69 3.96 10.33 3.85
C ASP A 69 4.06 9.43 2.63
N GLY A 70 5.11 9.62 1.83
CA GLY A 70 5.37 8.81 0.66
C GLY A 70 5.55 7.33 1.00
N ALA A 71 6.29 7.02 2.08
CA ALA A 71 6.49 5.65 2.56
C ALA A 71 5.15 5.04 3.01
N LEU A 72 4.42 5.70 3.90
CA LEU A 72 3.13 5.22 4.42
C LEU A 72 2.10 5.02 3.30
N ALA A 73 1.98 5.98 2.38
CA ALA A 73 1.05 5.91 1.26
C ALA A 73 1.41 4.77 0.30
N SER A 74 2.71 4.57 0.02
CA SER A 74 3.18 3.52 -0.86
C SER A 74 3.00 2.13 -0.25
N LEU A 75 3.30 1.97 1.05
CA LEU A 75 3.08 0.72 1.78
C LEU A 75 1.61 0.31 1.77
N ASN A 76 0.70 1.22 2.16
CA ASN A 76 -0.74 0.96 2.08
C ASN A 76 -1.18 0.65 0.63
N GLY A 77 -0.69 1.44 -0.33
CA GLY A 77 -1.04 1.27 -1.75
C GLY A 77 -0.59 -0.06 -2.34
N SER A 78 0.47 -0.67 -1.82
CA SER A 78 0.88 -2.01 -2.25
C SER A 78 -0.11 -3.09 -1.79
N PHE A 79 -0.60 -3.01 -0.54
CA PHE A 79 -1.65 -3.91 -0.07
C PHE A 79 -2.96 -3.70 -0.85
N ASP A 80 -3.37 -2.44 -1.05
CA ASP A 80 -4.59 -2.12 -1.80
C ASP A 80 -4.52 -2.63 -3.25
N ALA A 81 -3.34 -2.59 -3.89
CA ALA A 81 -3.13 -3.15 -5.22
C ALA A 81 -3.27 -4.67 -5.25
N ALA A 82 -2.73 -5.38 -4.25
CA ALA A 82 -2.90 -6.83 -4.11
C ALA A 82 -4.37 -7.20 -3.88
N VAL A 83 -5.06 -6.47 -3.01
CA VAL A 83 -6.50 -6.63 -2.74
C VAL A 83 -7.32 -6.46 -4.01
N ALA A 84 -7.08 -5.38 -4.77
CA ALA A 84 -7.77 -5.12 -6.02
C ALA A 84 -7.55 -6.24 -7.04
N GLY A 85 -6.29 -6.70 -7.16
CA GLY A 85 -5.93 -7.84 -7.99
C GLY A 85 -6.70 -9.11 -7.62
N LEU A 86 -6.78 -9.42 -6.34
CA LEU A 86 -7.42 -10.63 -5.85
C LEU A 86 -8.93 -10.60 -6.03
N VAL A 87 -9.58 -9.47 -5.71
CA VAL A 87 -11.02 -9.29 -5.98
C VAL A 87 -11.29 -9.53 -7.47
N GLY A 88 -10.46 -8.93 -8.34
CA GLY A 88 -10.57 -9.11 -9.78
C GLY A 88 -10.38 -10.54 -10.26
N ALA A 89 -9.38 -11.25 -9.74
CA ALA A 89 -9.12 -12.64 -10.05
C ALA A 89 -10.26 -13.55 -9.54
N ALA A 90 -10.73 -13.32 -8.31
CA ALA A 90 -11.82 -14.08 -7.71
C ALA A 90 -13.14 -13.92 -8.48
N GLU A 91 -13.50 -12.69 -8.90
CA GLU A 91 -14.73 -12.46 -9.66
C GLU A 91 -14.73 -13.21 -11.01
N ARG A 92 -13.58 -13.23 -11.69
CA ARG A 92 -13.40 -13.95 -12.95
C ARG A 92 -13.39 -15.46 -12.74
N TYR A 93 -12.64 -15.94 -11.74
CA TYR A 93 -12.56 -17.36 -11.42
C TYR A 93 -13.93 -17.95 -11.06
N LEU A 94 -14.73 -17.20 -10.30
CA LEU A 94 -16.09 -17.58 -9.90
C LEU A 94 -17.14 -17.36 -11.01
N GLN A 95 -16.72 -17.06 -12.25
CA GLN A 95 -17.58 -16.89 -13.44
C GLN A 95 -18.79 -15.99 -13.20
N LYS A 96 -18.57 -14.81 -12.60
CA LYS A 96 -19.57 -13.74 -12.59
C LYS A 96 -19.69 -13.10 -13.99
N ASP A 97 -20.03 -13.90 -14.99
CA ASP A 97 -20.03 -13.49 -16.40
C ASP A 97 -21.22 -12.58 -16.78
N ASN A 98 -22.18 -12.37 -15.85
CA ASN A 98 -23.38 -11.55 -16.07
C ASN A 98 -23.44 -10.28 -15.20
N GLU A 99 -22.48 -10.03 -14.31
CA GLU A 99 -22.42 -8.81 -13.50
C GLU A 99 -21.20 -7.97 -13.92
N GLU A 100 -21.39 -6.66 -14.04
CA GLU A 100 -20.29 -5.73 -14.30
C GLU A 100 -19.21 -5.91 -13.22
N LEU A 101 -18.02 -6.38 -13.60
CA LEU A 101 -16.91 -6.68 -12.67
C LEU A 101 -16.61 -5.46 -11.81
N VAL A 102 -16.35 -5.63 -10.50
CA VAL A 102 -16.06 -4.50 -9.61
C VAL A 102 -14.80 -3.74 -10.04
N LEU A 103 -13.90 -4.40 -10.77
CA LEU A 103 -12.76 -3.77 -11.44
C LEU A 103 -13.13 -2.61 -12.38
N THR A 104 -14.36 -2.53 -12.91
CA THR A 104 -14.83 -1.36 -13.69
C THR A 104 -15.17 -0.17 -12.81
N ARG A 105 -15.24 -0.36 -11.48
CA ARG A 105 -15.59 0.65 -10.48
C ARG A 105 -14.58 0.62 -9.32
N PRO A 106 -13.32 1.06 -9.54
CA PRO A 106 -12.24 0.95 -8.55
C PRO A 106 -12.58 1.55 -7.17
N HIS A 107 -13.40 2.60 -7.13
CA HIS A 107 -13.87 3.25 -5.89
C HIS A 107 -14.76 2.35 -5.00
N LYS A 108 -15.18 1.17 -5.48
CA LYS A 108 -15.98 0.19 -4.72
C LYS A 108 -15.13 -0.90 -4.06
N ILE A 109 -13.82 -0.93 -4.31
CA ILE A 109 -12.91 -1.89 -3.69
C ILE A 109 -12.77 -1.49 -2.22
N THR A 110 -13.19 -2.39 -1.33
CA THR A 110 -13.21 -2.19 0.12
C THR A 110 -12.69 -3.45 0.83
N ASP A 111 -12.22 -3.31 2.06
CA ASP A 111 -11.80 -4.44 2.90
C ASP A 111 -12.93 -5.49 3.06
N LYS A 112 -14.19 -5.03 3.06
CA LYS A 112 -15.37 -5.91 3.07
C LYS A 112 -15.45 -6.76 1.81
N LEU A 113 -15.28 -6.16 0.64
CA LEU A 113 -15.34 -6.88 -0.64
C LEU A 113 -14.21 -7.90 -0.76
N PHE A 114 -13.01 -7.53 -0.29
CA PHE A 114 -11.89 -8.45 -0.18
C PHE A 114 -12.23 -9.66 0.71
N THR A 115 -12.77 -9.41 1.90
CA THR A 115 -13.15 -10.47 2.85
C THR A 115 -14.23 -11.38 2.26
N GLU A 116 -15.21 -10.82 1.54
CA GLU A 116 -16.24 -11.58 0.85
C GLU A 116 -15.67 -12.45 -0.28
N ALA A 117 -14.72 -11.93 -1.07
CA ALA A 117 -14.03 -12.67 -2.12
C ALA A 117 -13.24 -13.86 -1.53
N MET A 118 -12.45 -13.62 -0.48
CA MET A 118 -11.69 -14.66 0.21
C MET A 118 -12.58 -15.76 0.79
N ARG A 119 -13.70 -15.39 1.41
CA ARG A 119 -14.67 -16.36 1.94
C ARG A 119 -15.26 -17.24 0.82
N LYS A 120 -15.55 -16.66 -0.34
CA LYS A 120 -16.06 -17.41 -1.51
C LYS A 120 -15.00 -18.35 -2.07
N LEU A 121 -13.75 -17.91 -2.16
CA LEU A 121 -12.62 -18.73 -2.61
C LEU A 121 -12.36 -19.91 -1.65
N GLN A 122 -12.43 -19.68 -0.34
CA GLN A 122 -12.29 -20.74 0.66
C GLN A 122 -13.34 -21.84 0.49
N GLN A 123 -14.55 -21.50 0.03
CA GLN A 123 -15.62 -22.46 -0.25
C GLN A 123 -15.40 -23.27 -1.54
N GLN A 124 -14.43 -22.90 -2.38
CA GLN A 124 -14.12 -23.62 -3.63
C GLN A 124 -13.20 -24.83 -3.42
N HIS A 125 -12.72 -25.09 -2.20
CA HIS A 125 -11.81 -26.21 -1.89
C HIS A 125 -10.57 -26.26 -2.80
N LEU A 126 -9.96 -25.10 -3.03
CA LEU A 126 -8.75 -24.97 -3.86
C LEU A 126 -7.58 -25.74 -3.22
N ASP A 127 -6.67 -26.26 -4.05
CA ASP A 127 -5.38 -26.82 -3.63
C ASP A 127 -4.37 -25.68 -3.37
N TYR A 128 -4.79 -24.73 -2.54
CA TYR A 128 -4.04 -23.56 -2.15
C TYR A 128 -4.49 -23.14 -0.75
N ASP A 129 -3.56 -22.72 0.12
CA ASP A 129 -3.87 -22.39 1.51
C ASP A 129 -4.52 -20.99 1.65
N VAL A 130 -5.74 -20.88 1.14
CA VAL A 130 -6.57 -19.68 1.26
C VAL A 130 -6.84 -19.36 2.74
N VAL A 131 -6.94 -20.39 3.59
CA VAL A 131 -7.24 -20.24 5.02
C VAL A 131 -6.11 -19.49 5.73
N ALA A 132 -4.85 -19.83 5.46
CA ALA A 132 -3.71 -19.12 6.01
C ALA A 132 -3.70 -17.64 5.61
N ILE A 133 -4.00 -17.32 4.35
CA ILE A 133 -4.07 -15.92 3.88
C ILE A 133 -5.19 -15.16 4.59
N VAL A 134 -6.37 -15.78 4.75
CA VAL A 134 -7.48 -15.17 5.50
C VAL A 134 -7.06 -14.89 6.94
N ALA A 135 -6.45 -15.87 7.60
CA ALA A 135 -6.02 -15.74 9.00
C ALA A 135 -4.95 -14.64 9.16
N ALA A 136 -3.94 -14.62 8.29
CA ALA A 136 -2.90 -13.60 8.27
C ALA A 136 -3.47 -12.20 8.04
N THR A 137 -4.40 -12.06 7.08
CA THR A 137 -5.03 -10.77 6.79
C THR A 137 -5.95 -10.32 7.92
N ALA A 138 -6.72 -11.24 8.51
CA ALA A 138 -7.60 -10.93 9.64
C ALA A 138 -6.80 -10.49 10.87
N SER A 139 -5.67 -11.15 11.16
CA SER A 139 -4.76 -10.75 12.23
C SER A 139 -4.13 -9.37 11.94
N ALA A 140 -3.70 -9.11 10.71
CA ALA A 140 -3.17 -7.81 10.31
C ALA A 140 -4.22 -6.67 10.42
N LEU A 141 -5.50 -6.99 10.25
CA LEU A 141 -6.63 -6.05 10.31
C LEU A 141 -7.44 -6.13 11.61
N GLU A 142 -6.87 -6.64 12.70
CA GLU A 142 -7.58 -6.77 13.97
C GLU A 142 -7.91 -5.40 14.60
N VAL A 143 -9.19 -5.12 14.87
CA VAL A 143 -9.61 -3.85 15.52
C VAL A 143 -9.36 -3.87 17.03
N GLY A 144 -9.49 -5.02 17.69
CA GLY A 144 -9.41 -5.08 19.16
C GLY A 144 -10.64 -4.48 19.87
N SER A 145 -10.49 -4.18 21.17
CA SER A 145 -11.57 -3.65 22.02
C SER A 145 -11.76 -2.15 21.91
N ASP A 146 -10.70 -1.43 21.52
CA ASP A 146 -10.72 0.01 21.32
C ASP A 146 -10.65 0.30 19.81
N PRO A 147 -11.73 0.80 19.18
CA PRO A 147 -11.71 1.15 17.77
C PRO A 147 -10.73 2.29 17.48
N ASP A 148 -10.28 3.05 18.49
CA ASP A 148 -9.30 4.13 18.34
C ASP A 148 -7.83 3.68 18.45
N ALA A 149 -7.60 2.45 18.93
CA ALA A 149 -6.28 1.85 19.05
C ALA A 149 -6.29 0.42 18.49
N PRO A 150 -6.31 0.26 17.15
CA PRO A 150 -6.41 -1.06 16.54
C PRO A 150 -5.21 -1.93 16.91
N LYS A 151 -5.44 -3.23 17.11
CA LYS A 151 -4.38 -4.21 17.41
C LYS A 151 -3.60 -4.66 16.18
N GLY A 152 -4.26 -4.70 15.04
CA GLY A 152 -3.71 -5.14 13.76
C GLY A 152 -2.73 -4.12 13.21
N TRP A 153 -1.50 -4.56 12.92
CA TRP A 153 -0.42 -3.70 12.43
C TRP A 153 -0.78 -2.98 11.12
N LEU A 154 -1.60 -3.58 10.26
CA LEU A 154 -2.00 -2.97 8.99
C LEU A 154 -3.08 -1.90 9.21
N LEU A 155 -3.99 -2.09 10.16
CA LEU A 155 -4.93 -1.03 10.56
C LEU A 155 -4.20 0.14 11.22
N GLN A 156 -3.20 -0.12 12.06
CA GLN A 156 -2.34 0.92 12.63
C GLN A 156 -1.65 1.73 11.52
N LEU A 157 -1.07 1.04 10.53
CA LEU A 157 -0.48 1.67 9.35
C LEU A 157 -1.48 2.51 8.55
N LYS A 158 -2.70 2.00 8.32
CA LYS A 158 -3.78 2.76 7.64
C LYS A 158 -4.16 4.01 8.43
N ARG A 159 -4.20 3.96 9.77
CA ARG A 159 -4.43 5.14 10.61
C ARG A 159 -3.31 6.16 10.49
N LEU A 160 -2.05 5.73 10.54
CA LEU A 160 -0.89 6.63 10.44
C LEU A 160 -0.86 7.40 9.12
N ARG A 161 -1.30 6.77 8.03
CA ARG A 161 -1.53 7.46 6.75
C ARG A 161 -2.67 8.49 6.84
N ASN A 162 -3.78 8.16 7.50
CA ASN A 162 -5.00 8.97 7.50
C ASN A 162 -4.99 10.13 8.51
N ILE A 163 -4.30 10.01 9.65
CA ILE A 163 -4.31 11.02 10.73
C ILE A 163 -3.89 12.41 10.22
N PRO A 164 -2.76 12.58 9.51
CA PRO A 164 -2.33 13.90 9.01
C PRO A 164 -3.19 14.43 7.87
N MET A 165 -3.90 13.55 7.14
CA MET A 165 -4.78 13.94 6.04
C MET A 165 -6.11 14.55 6.52
N HIS A 166 -6.51 14.28 7.77
CA HIS A 166 -7.85 14.63 8.26
C HIS A 166 -7.85 15.46 9.54
N GLN A 167 -6.74 15.53 10.28
CA GLN A 167 -6.61 16.34 11.48
C GLN A 167 -5.37 17.22 11.41
N ASP A 168 -5.46 18.39 12.03
CA ASP A 168 -4.42 19.40 12.23
C ASP A 168 -3.02 18.75 12.22
N THR A 169 -2.13 19.17 11.30
CA THR A 169 -0.84 18.51 10.95
C THR A 169 0.14 18.26 12.11
N ALA A 170 -0.20 18.64 13.35
CA ALA A 170 0.62 18.58 14.55
C ALA A 170 0.70 17.23 15.33
N PRO A 171 0.05 16.08 15.04
CA PRO A 171 -0.03 15.00 16.02
C PRO A 171 1.04 13.92 15.82
N ARG A 172 1.97 14.06 14.86
CA ARG A 172 3.08 13.09 14.69
C ARG A 172 4.12 13.27 15.80
N HIS A 173 3.78 12.90 17.03
CA HIS A 173 4.67 13.00 18.18
C HIS A 173 5.40 11.67 18.40
N ILE A 174 6.62 11.51 17.86
CA ILE A 174 7.42 10.29 18.09
C ILE A 174 8.01 10.34 19.49
N ASP A 175 7.61 9.42 20.37
CA ASP A 175 8.08 9.37 21.76
C ASP A 175 9.10 8.24 21.95
N VAL A 176 10.39 8.55 21.89
CA VAL A 176 11.45 7.59 22.21
C VAL A 176 11.55 7.39 23.73
N ASN A 177 11.23 6.20 24.25
CA ASN A 177 11.38 5.85 25.66
C ASN A 177 12.38 4.70 25.88
N VAL A 178 13.41 4.97 26.68
CA VAL A 178 14.39 3.99 27.15
C VAL A 178 13.87 3.38 28.47
N GLY A 179 13.39 2.12 28.44
CA GLY A 179 13.36 1.23 29.62
C GLY A 179 12.02 0.89 30.33
N SER A 180 10.94 0.45 29.66
CA SER A 180 9.88 -0.33 30.34
C SER A 180 9.04 -1.27 29.43
N ASP A 181 8.46 -2.32 30.04
CA ASP A 181 8.05 -3.62 29.43
C ASP A 181 6.57 -3.76 28.98
N ALA A 182 5.96 -2.76 28.35
CA ALA A 182 4.70 -2.98 27.62
C ALA A 182 4.63 -2.09 26.37
N VAL A 183 5.07 -2.65 25.24
CA VAL A 183 5.26 -1.99 23.95
C VAL A 183 4.41 -2.68 22.88
N THR A 184 3.31 -2.05 22.46
CA THR A 184 2.55 -2.38 21.24
C THR A 184 2.05 -1.11 20.57
N THR A 185 2.72 -0.62 19.52
CA THR A 185 2.29 0.27 18.40
C THR A 185 3.33 1.35 18.04
N ILE A 186 3.10 2.17 17.01
CA ILE A 186 3.84 3.43 16.81
C ILE A 186 3.26 4.48 17.74
N SER A 187 4.12 5.34 18.26
CA SER A 187 3.78 6.70 18.60
C SER A 187 4.47 7.74 17.73
N VAL A 188 3.86 8.88 17.39
CA VAL A 188 2.48 9.38 17.61
C VAL A 188 1.91 9.15 19.03
N ALA A 189 2.40 9.86 20.05
CA ALA A 189 2.14 9.66 21.50
C ALA A 189 2.17 8.19 22.06
N GLY A 190 3.30 7.73 22.68
CA GLY A 190 3.39 6.42 23.41
C GLY A 190 4.26 5.18 22.99
N HIS A 191 5.26 5.20 22.07
CA HIS A 191 6.16 4.09 21.66
C HIS A 191 7.50 4.55 21.07
N GLY A 192 8.60 4.04 21.61
CA GLY A 192 9.95 4.51 21.30
C GLY A 192 10.75 3.75 20.26
N GLN A 193 10.15 3.44 19.11
CA GLN A 193 10.86 2.83 17.98
C GLN A 193 11.26 3.88 16.93
N ASP A 194 12.45 3.73 16.34
CA ASP A 194 12.91 4.59 15.25
C ASP A 194 11.96 4.48 14.03
N PRO A 195 11.56 5.60 13.41
CA PRO A 195 10.60 5.59 12.31
C PRO A 195 11.10 4.86 11.06
N VAL A 196 12.41 4.83 10.82
CA VAL A 196 12.98 4.09 9.69
C VAL A 196 12.89 2.60 9.96
N GLU A 197 13.30 2.17 11.15
CA GLU A 197 13.21 0.76 11.58
C GLU A 197 11.77 0.23 11.49
N TYR A 198 10.80 0.99 11.98
CA TYR A 198 9.39 0.62 11.85
C TYR A 198 8.97 0.45 10.38
N LEU A 199 9.34 1.40 9.51
CA LEU A 199 8.95 1.34 8.10
C LEU A 199 9.61 0.16 7.37
N GLU A 200 10.84 -0.19 7.75
CA GLU A 200 11.54 -1.39 7.25
C GLU A 200 10.79 -2.66 7.69
N ASP A 201 10.48 -2.81 8.97
CA ASP A 201 9.71 -3.94 9.52
C ASP A 201 8.35 -4.10 8.84
N VAL A 202 7.63 -3.00 8.63
CA VAL A 202 6.33 -3.04 7.96
C VAL A 202 6.48 -3.34 6.48
N THR A 203 7.54 -2.87 5.82
CA THR A 203 7.83 -3.22 4.42
C THR A 203 7.95 -4.73 4.28
N GLU A 204 8.64 -5.40 5.20
CA GLU A 204 8.76 -6.86 5.20
C GLU A 204 7.43 -7.57 5.42
N LYS A 205 6.64 -7.14 6.42
CA LYS A 205 5.31 -7.70 6.70
C LYS A 205 4.35 -7.55 5.52
N ILE A 206 4.34 -6.38 4.87
CA ILE A 206 3.53 -6.14 3.68
C ILE A 206 4.04 -6.96 2.51
N SER A 207 5.36 -7.02 2.29
CA SER A 207 5.94 -7.82 1.21
C SER A 207 5.54 -9.29 1.36
N ALA A 208 5.59 -9.84 2.58
CA ALA A 208 5.18 -11.22 2.85
C ALA A 208 3.68 -11.43 2.60
N LEU A 209 2.83 -10.56 3.13
CA LEU A 209 1.37 -10.68 2.97
C LEU A 209 0.92 -10.51 1.51
N THR A 210 1.46 -9.50 0.81
CA THR A 210 1.14 -9.26 -0.60
C THR A 210 1.68 -10.36 -1.51
N SER A 211 2.84 -10.96 -1.20
CA SER A 211 3.35 -12.10 -1.97
C SER A 211 2.39 -13.29 -1.91
N GLN A 212 1.89 -13.66 -0.72
CA GLN A 212 0.92 -14.75 -0.59
C GLN A 212 -0.37 -14.48 -1.40
N ILE A 213 -0.85 -13.22 -1.39
CA ILE A 213 -2.01 -12.81 -2.18
C ILE A 213 -1.74 -12.90 -3.68
N LEU A 214 -0.57 -12.42 -4.13
CA LEU A 214 -0.16 -12.48 -5.54
C LEU A 214 0.00 -13.92 -6.04
N ASP A 215 0.54 -14.80 -5.23
CA ASP A 215 0.70 -16.20 -5.57
C ASP A 215 -0.67 -16.91 -5.68
N LEU A 216 -1.65 -16.52 -4.84
CA LEU A 216 -3.04 -16.95 -5.02
C LEU A 216 -3.66 -16.38 -6.30
N ILE A 217 -3.38 -15.12 -6.66
CA ILE A 217 -3.84 -14.53 -7.93
C ILE A 217 -3.30 -15.33 -9.12
N ASP A 218 -2.02 -15.67 -9.10
CA ASP A 218 -1.38 -16.43 -10.17
C ASP A 218 -1.93 -17.87 -10.23
N TYR A 219 -2.26 -18.48 -9.08
CA TYR A 219 -2.97 -19.76 -9.04
C TYR A 219 -4.36 -19.68 -9.69
N LEU A 220 -5.14 -18.64 -9.38
CA LEU A 220 -6.49 -18.45 -9.92
C LEU A 220 -6.48 -18.07 -11.41
N MET A 221 -5.45 -17.34 -11.85
CA MET A 221 -5.32 -16.79 -13.19
C MET A 221 -3.89 -17.02 -13.74
N PRO A 222 -3.50 -18.26 -14.09
CA PRO A 222 -2.13 -18.60 -14.49
C PRO A 222 -1.65 -17.87 -15.75
N ASN A 223 -2.57 -17.40 -16.59
CA ASN A 223 -2.29 -16.62 -17.80
C ASN A 223 -2.41 -15.11 -17.59
N GLY A 224 -2.48 -14.66 -16.33
CA GLY A 224 -2.67 -13.27 -15.92
C GLY A 224 -4.10 -12.76 -16.05
N ILE A 225 -4.35 -11.57 -15.50
CA ILE A 225 -5.60 -10.82 -15.71
C ILE A 225 -5.47 -10.11 -17.07
N PRO A 226 -6.31 -10.41 -18.07
CA PRO A 226 -6.30 -9.68 -19.33
C PRO A 226 -6.50 -8.19 -19.05
N SER A 227 -5.68 -7.33 -19.68
CA SER A 227 -5.76 -5.88 -19.54
C SER A 227 -7.21 -5.40 -19.65
N LEU A 228 -7.67 -4.62 -18.67
CA LEU A 228 -9.02 -4.03 -18.63
C LEU A 228 -9.20 -2.86 -19.62
N ARG A 229 -8.17 -2.52 -20.41
CA ARG A 229 -8.42 -1.59 -21.52
C ARG A 229 -9.37 -2.28 -22.50
N PRO A 230 -10.50 -1.67 -22.89
CA PRO A 230 -10.91 -1.88 -24.26
C PRO A 230 -9.68 -1.48 -25.06
N LEU A 231 -9.14 -2.41 -25.86
CA LEU A 231 -8.17 -2.09 -26.91
C LEU A 231 -8.63 -0.75 -27.47
N TRP A 232 -7.90 0.32 -27.15
CA TRP A 232 -8.18 1.63 -27.71
C TRP A 232 -8.27 1.32 -29.20
N LYS A 233 -9.48 1.44 -29.77
CA LYS A 233 -9.65 1.23 -31.20
C LYS A 233 -8.63 2.18 -31.79
N ALA A 234 -7.58 1.63 -32.40
CA ALA A 234 -6.64 2.41 -33.14
C ALA A 234 -7.51 3.26 -34.06
N ASP A 235 -7.48 4.57 -33.86
CA ASP A 235 -8.17 5.48 -34.75
C ASP A 235 -7.72 5.08 -36.16
N LYS A 236 -8.72 4.68 -36.96
CA LYS A 236 -8.50 4.34 -38.36
C LYS A 236 -7.85 5.56 -39.03
N PRO A 237 -6.94 5.31 -39.99
CA PRO A 237 -6.13 6.34 -40.63
C PRO A 237 -6.97 7.49 -41.22
#